data_AF-A0A1S8X1I2-F1
#
_entry.id   AF-A0A1S8X1I2-F1
#
_cell.length_a   1.000
_cell.length_b   1.000
_cell.length_c   1.000
_cell.angle_alpha   90.00
_cell.angle_beta   90.00
_cell.angle_gamma   90.00
#
_symmetry.space_group_name_H-M   'P 1'
#
loop_
_entity.id
_entity.type
_entity.pdbx_description
1 polymer ?
#
loop_
_entity_poly.entity_id
_entity_poly.type
_entity_poly.pdbx_seq_one_letter_code
_entity_poly.pdbx_strand_id
1 'polypeptide(L)'
;MVLKKFSKGIRQFCGLGTRATFICQTDPVDTPLLSAADKSSVPVWATGGRIQLSIENYAECISIAHPHAYQAPTDNETSLPVAKTSGRKRCGNSVLRTKSYLELLSAYRERNVELSKIPVFLSPGGGNDPEWRLTAVEETDFSIASGVVLDGFHSGHEESTNGQIADKNDPSLFSLLPAVCKKLPPDLPRFLTGVWQPPDIVLATKCGVDVFDGSLPYRLTRSALAWIYPGWDGCHTTDTNNATRVCAHRPYIAFPLDDSAADSTSVLYTAPIQSGCTCFSCQRHTQGYISHLHIAGEMLGPMLLMIHNSHLYYRFFEDLRLAARTNRLDEFLRFVEPLRFPRELLAVDKTNESKSASASSLDRTT
;
A
#
# COMPACT_ATOMS: atom_id res chain seq x y z
N MET A 1 17.71 1.67 -19.69
CA MET A 1 18.97 1.23 -20.34
C MET A 1 19.61 0.00 -19.69
N VAL A 2 19.76 -0.07 -18.37
CA VAL A 2 20.41 -1.21 -17.68
C VAL A 2 19.68 -2.53 -17.93
N LEU A 3 18.37 -2.58 -17.65
CA LEU A 3 17.58 -3.80 -17.81
C LEU A 3 17.50 -4.28 -19.27
N LYS A 4 17.45 -3.33 -20.22
CA LYS A 4 17.51 -3.61 -21.67
C LYS A 4 18.82 -4.31 -22.06
N LYS A 5 19.96 -3.85 -21.53
CA LYS A 5 21.27 -4.49 -21.74
C LYS A 5 21.37 -5.86 -21.06
N PHE A 6 20.71 -6.03 -19.91
CA PHE A 6 20.72 -7.29 -19.17
C PHE A 6 19.88 -8.40 -19.81
N SER A 7 18.83 -8.03 -20.56
CA SER A 7 18.01 -8.87 -21.46
C SER A 7 17.31 -10.10 -20.86
N LYS A 8 17.45 -10.35 -19.56
CA LYS A 8 16.87 -11.52 -18.86
C LYS A 8 15.66 -11.20 -17.97
N GLY A 9 15.15 -9.97 -18.09
CA GLY A 9 14.00 -9.48 -17.33
C GLY A 9 14.29 -9.18 -15.85
N ILE A 10 13.30 -8.59 -15.19
CA ILE A 10 13.41 -8.06 -13.82
C ILE A 10 13.61 -9.16 -12.77
N ARG A 11 12.99 -10.33 -12.97
CA ARG A 11 13.08 -11.44 -12.02
C ARG A 11 14.51 -11.95 -11.86
N GLN A 12 15.22 -12.15 -12.96
CA GLN A 12 16.63 -12.58 -12.92
C GLN A 12 17.53 -11.44 -12.46
N PHE A 13 17.22 -10.20 -12.84
CA PHE A 13 18.00 -9.03 -12.43
C PHE A 13 18.00 -8.85 -10.91
N CYS A 14 16.85 -9.05 -10.28
CA CYS A 14 16.68 -8.94 -8.83
C CYS A 14 16.99 -10.23 -8.05
N GLY A 15 17.43 -11.32 -8.70
CA GLY A 15 17.72 -12.60 -8.02
C GLY A 15 16.50 -13.24 -7.36
N LEU A 16 15.28 -13.01 -7.86
CA LEU A 16 14.04 -13.42 -7.20
C LEU A 16 13.70 -14.92 -7.31
N GLY A 17 14.49 -15.68 -8.07
CA GLY A 17 14.29 -17.12 -8.27
C GLY A 17 12.95 -17.42 -8.97
N THR A 18 12.11 -18.24 -8.33
CA THR A 18 10.79 -18.65 -8.84
C THR A 18 9.65 -17.71 -8.44
N ARG A 19 9.93 -16.62 -7.72
CA ARG A 19 8.89 -15.70 -7.24
C ARG A 19 8.23 -14.95 -8.39
N ALA A 20 6.91 -14.78 -8.29
CA ALA A 20 6.13 -13.97 -9.20
C ALA A 20 6.49 -12.48 -9.07
N THR A 21 6.30 -11.74 -10.16
CA THR A 21 6.57 -10.30 -10.23
C THR A 21 5.37 -9.61 -10.87
N PHE A 22 4.86 -8.60 -10.19
CA PHE A 22 3.80 -7.72 -10.66
C PHE A 22 4.35 -6.30 -10.70
N ILE A 23 4.14 -5.57 -11.79
CA ILE A 23 4.55 -4.17 -11.92
C ILE A 23 3.31 -3.27 -11.82
N CYS A 24 3.24 -2.47 -10.76
CA CYS A 24 2.30 -1.36 -10.64
C CYS A 24 2.84 -0.14 -11.39
N GLN A 25 1.95 0.76 -11.81
CA GLN A 25 2.34 2.04 -12.42
C GLN A 25 3.03 2.95 -11.41
N THR A 26 2.50 3.01 -10.18
CA THR A 26 2.99 3.86 -9.10
C THR A 26 3.32 3.01 -7.87
N ASP A 27 4.25 3.49 -7.05
CA ASP A 27 4.47 2.93 -5.72
C ASP A 27 3.24 3.23 -4.84
N PRO A 28 2.56 2.23 -4.26
CA PRO A 28 1.38 2.44 -3.40
C PRO A 28 1.72 3.14 -2.07
N VAL A 29 3.01 3.27 -1.73
CA VAL A 29 3.45 4.01 -0.55
C VAL A 29 3.60 5.50 -0.84
N ASP A 30 3.98 5.86 -2.06
CA ASP A 30 4.18 7.24 -2.47
C ASP A 30 2.84 7.96 -2.63
N THR A 31 2.76 9.19 -2.15
CA THR A 31 1.68 10.11 -2.51
C THR A 31 2.13 10.89 -3.74
N PRO A 32 1.63 10.56 -4.96
CA PRO A 32 2.06 11.25 -6.15
C PRO A 32 1.64 12.73 -6.08
N LEU A 33 2.58 13.64 -6.34
CA LEU A 33 2.26 15.05 -6.47
C LEU A 33 1.37 15.25 -7.70
N LEU A 34 0.33 16.08 -7.57
CA LEU A 34 -0.56 16.44 -8.66
C LEU A 34 0.20 17.01 -9.85
N SER A 35 -0.11 16.50 -11.04
CA SER A 35 0.58 16.88 -12.24
C SER A 35 -0.35 17.02 -13.46
N ALA A 36 0.18 17.60 -14.52
CA ALA A 36 -0.52 17.65 -15.81
C ALA A 36 -0.31 16.31 -16.51
N ALA A 37 -1.30 15.41 -16.39
CA ALA A 37 -1.41 14.24 -17.25
C ALA A 37 -1.94 14.65 -18.64
N ASP A 38 -1.46 13.98 -19.68
CA ASP A 38 -1.88 14.15 -21.08
C ASP A 38 -2.53 12.87 -21.60
N LYS A 39 -3.25 12.90 -22.73
CA LYS A 39 -3.93 11.73 -23.33
C LYS A 39 -2.98 10.68 -23.91
N SER A 40 -1.73 11.02 -24.17
CA SER A 40 -0.75 10.14 -24.83
C SER A 40 0.36 9.63 -23.91
N SER A 41 0.40 10.11 -22.66
CA SER A 41 1.48 9.82 -21.74
C SER A 41 1.04 9.86 -20.29
N VAL A 42 1.68 9.02 -19.48
CA VAL A 42 1.41 8.86 -18.06
C VAL A 42 2.62 9.34 -17.23
N PRO A 43 2.40 10.12 -16.16
CA PRO A 43 3.48 10.48 -15.24
C PRO A 43 3.83 9.29 -14.35
N VAL A 44 5.13 9.03 -14.20
CA VAL A 44 5.69 8.07 -13.24
C VAL A 44 6.71 8.79 -12.38
N TRP A 45 6.70 8.52 -11.07
CA TRP A 45 7.64 9.07 -10.11
C TRP A 45 8.79 8.09 -9.89
N ALA A 46 10.02 8.57 -10.08
CA ALA A 46 11.23 7.82 -9.80
C ALA A 46 12.09 8.59 -8.79
N THR A 47 13.18 7.97 -8.31
CA THR A 47 14.13 8.63 -7.39
C THR A 47 14.72 9.93 -7.95
N GLY A 48 14.80 10.05 -9.28
CA GLY A 48 15.25 11.27 -9.98
C GLY A 48 14.14 12.30 -10.24
N GLY A 49 12.93 12.09 -9.71
CA GLY A 49 11.77 12.95 -9.93
C GLY A 49 10.80 12.40 -10.99
N ARG A 50 9.94 13.30 -11.50
CA ARG A 50 8.87 12.96 -12.44
C ARG A 50 9.42 12.61 -13.82
N ILE A 51 8.95 11.50 -14.37
CA ILE A 51 9.21 11.07 -15.74
C ILE A 51 7.87 10.99 -16.46
N GLN A 52 7.73 11.72 -17.57
CA GLN A 52 6.57 11.60 -18.45
C GLN A 52 6.83 10.48 -19.45
N LEU A 53 6.08 9.38 -19.39
CA LEU A 53 6.24 8.25 -20.31
C LEU A 53 5.09 8.23 -21.33
N SER A 54 5.41 8.24 -22.62
CA SER A 54 4.42 7.86 -23.63
C SER A 54 3.94 6.42 -23.37
N ILE A 55 2.73 6.09 -23.79
CA ILE A 55 2.20 4.73 -23.60
C ILE A 55 3.05 3.68 -24.32
N GLU A 56 3.64 4.03 -25.46
CA GLU A 56 4.58 3.16 -26.17
C GLU A 56 5.88 2.93 -25.36
N ASN A 57 6.43 3.97 -24.74
CA ASN A 57 7.61 3.83 -23.87
C ASN A 57 7.29 3.04 -22.59
N TYR A 58 6.09 3.23 -22.03
CA TYR A 58 5.59 2.43 -20.91
C TYR A 58 5.54 0.94 -21.30
N ALA A 59 4.95 0.63 -22.45
CA ALA A 59 4.84 -0.73 -22.99
C ALA A 59 6.22 -1.35 -23.31
N GLU A 60 7.17 -0.56 -23.83
CA GLU A 60 8.55 -0.99 -24.05
C GLU A 60 9.23 -1.34 -22.72
N CYS A 61 9.05 -0.51 -21.68
CA CYS A 61 9.58 -0.78 -20.34
C CYS A 61 9.05 -2.11 -19.77
N ILE A 62 7.75 -2.38 -19.91
CA ILE A 62 7.16 -3.65 -19.48
C ILE A 62 7.72 -4.83 -20.28
N SER A 63 7.86 -4.68 -21.61
CA SER A 63 8.43 -5.71 -22.48
C SER A 63 9.86 -6.06 -22.09
N ILE A 64 10.68 -5.05 -21.77
CA ILE A 64 12.06 -5.21 -21.29
C ILE A 64 12.10 -5.86 -19.91
N ALA A 65 11.18 -5.47 -19.01
CA ALA A 65 11.12 -6.00 -17.66
C ALA A 65 10.60 -7.43 -17.62
N HIS A 66 9.74 -7.82 -18.55
CA HIS A 66 9.14 -9.15 -18.66
C HIS A 66 8.61 -9.67 -17.30
N PRO A 67 7.71 -8.93 -16.62
CA PRO A 67 7.09 -9.39 -15.39
C PRO A 67 6.11 -10.55 -15.66
N HIS A 68 5.57 -11.15 -14.59
CA HIS A 68 4.50 -12.16 -14.74
C HIS A 68 3.13 -11.51 -14.97
N ALA A 69 2.96 -10.26 -14.56
CA ALA A 69 1.79 -9.43 -14.87
C ALA A 69 2.12 -7.95 -14.63
N TYR A 70 1.33 -7.05 -15.19
CA TYR A 70 1.50 -5.60 -14.99
C TYR A 70 0.14 -4.87 -14.96
N GLN A 71 0.11 -3.71 -14.30
CA GLN A 71 -1.02 -2.79 -14.32
C GLN A 71 -1.04 -2.02 -15.64
N ALA A 72 -2.21 -1.89 -16.28
CA ALA A 72 -2.39 -1.01 -17.42
C ALA A 72 -2.24 0.46 -17.00
N PRO A 73 -1.70 1.34 -17.87
CA PRO A 73 -1.55 2.75 -17.56
C PRO A 73 -2.92 3.41 -17.30
N THR A 74 -2.99 4.22 -16.25
CA THR A 74 -4.20 4.88 -15.75
C THR A 74 -3.90 6.29 -15.25
N ASP A 75 -4.87 7.19 -15.36
CA ASP A 75 -4.81 8.51 -14.73
C ASP A 75 -5.46 8.44 -13.33
N ASN A 76 -4.64 8.27 -12.30
CA ASN A 76 -5.09 8.21 -10.91
C ASN A 76 -4.96 9.54 -10.17
N GLU A 77 -4.60 10.63 -10.87
CA GLU A 77 -4.44 11.95 -10.26
C GLU A 77 -5.79 12.67 -10.17
N THR A 78 -6.65 12.18 -9.28
CA THR A 78 -8.03 12.66 -9.12
C THR A 78 -8.30 13.40 -7.81
N SER A 79 -7.32 13.48 -6.89
CA SER A 79 -7.41 14.24 -5.63
C SER A 79 -7.22 15.75 -5.86
N LEU A 80 -7.77 16.58 -4.98
CA LEU A 80 -7.57 18.03 -4.97
C LEU A 80 -7.18 18.50 -3.57
N PRO A 81 -6.09 19.28 -3.42
CA PRO A 81 -5.80 19.98 -2.18
C PRO A 81 -6.66 21.23 -1.98
N VAL A 82 -7.36 21.76 -3.00
CA VAL A 82 -8.11 23.04 -2.87
C VAL A 82 -9.31 23.14 -3.82
N ALA A 83 -10.41 23.70 -3.31
CA ALA A 83 -11.73 23.96 -3.88
C ALA A 83 -11.86 24.77 -5.21
N LYS A 84 -10.81 24.87 -6.05
CA LYS A 84 -10.82 25.72 -7.26
C LYS A 84 -11.16 25.02 -8.57
N THR A 85 -11.32 23.70 -8.58
CA THR A 85 -11.85 22.94 -9.74
C THR A 85 -12.78 21.87 -9.19
N SER A 86 -13.92 21.61 -9.85
CA SER A 86 -14.79 20.53 -9.36
C SER A 86 -14.05 19.19 -9.50
N GLY A 87 -13.82 18.47 -8.40
CA GLY A 87 -13.17 17.14 -8.40
C GLY A 87 -13.81 16.19 -9.41
N ARG A 88 -15.12 16.33 -9.61
CA ARG A 88 -15.91 15.67 -10.65
C ARG A 88 -15.38 15.86 -12.08
N LYS A 89 -14.98 17.08 -12.49
CA LYS A 89 -14.41 17.32 -13.83
C LYS A 89 -13.07 16.60 -14.00
N ARG A 90 -12.24 16.55 -12.95
CA ARG A 90 -10.96 15.84 -12.97
C ARG A 90 -11.17 14.33 -13.06
N CYS A 91 -12.13 13.80 -12.30
CA CYS A 91 -12.53 12.39 -12.39
C CYS A 91 -12.97 12.03 -13.82
N GLY A 92 -13.83 12.83 -14.46
CA GLY A 92 -14.21 12.61 -15.86
C GLY A 92 -13.03 12.65 -16.84
N ASN A 93 -12.11 13.60 -16.67
CA ASN A 93 -10.88 13.65 -17.49
C ASN A 93 -9.99 12.42 -17.29
N SER A 94 -9.91 11.90 -16.06
CA SER A 94 -9.16 10.68 -15.74
C SER A 94 -9.74 9.48 -16.47
N VAL A 95 -11.07 9.34 -16.53
CA VAL A 95 -11.73 8.28 -17.32
C VAL A 95 -11.37 8.38 -18.80
N LEU A 96 -11.50 9.58 -19.39
CA LEU A 96 -11.21 9.81 -20.81
C LEU A 96 -9.75 9.52 -21.18
N ARG A 97 -8.80 9.92 -20.32
CA ARG A 97 -7.37 9.68 -20.53
C ARG A 97 -7.03 8.21 -20.38
N THR A 98 -7.56 7.55 -19.34
CA THR A 98 -7.35 6.12 -19.10
C THR A 98 -7.86 5.27 -20.28
N LYS A 99 -9.01 5.63 -20.84
CA LYS A 99 -9.53 5.04 -22.09
C LYS A 99 -8.57 5.23 -23.26
N SER A 100 -8.08 6.46 -23.47
CA SER A 100 -7.07 6.75 -24.51
C SER A 100 -5.78 5.93 -24.30
N TYR A 101 -5.34 5.73 -23.07
CA TYR A 101 -4.16 4.93 -22.76
C TYR A 101 -4.36 3.45 -23.10
N LEU A 102 -5.54 2.92 -22.80
CA LEU A 102 -5.88 1.53 -23.12
C LEU A 102 -5.92 1.30 -24.63
N GLU A 103 -6.47 2.23 -25.41
CA GLU A 103 -6.47 2.17 -26.89
C GLU A 103 -5.04 2.14 -27.44
N LEU A 104 -4.16 3.03 -26.97
CA LEU A 104 -2.76 3.07 -27.37
C LEU A 104 -1.99 1.81 -26.95
N LEU A 105 -2.25 1.28 -25.74
CA LEU A 105 -1.65 0.05 -25.26
C LEU A 105 -2.08 -1.15 -26.10
N SER A 106 -3.38 -1.28 -26.41
CA SER A 106 -3.91 -2.35 -27.26
C SER A 106 -3.29 -2.33 -28.65
N ALA A 107 -3.22 -1.16 -29.29
CA ALA A 107 -2.57 -1.00 -30.59
C ALA A 107 -1.07 -1.36 -30.54
N TYR A 108 -0.39 -1.14 -29.41
CA TYR A 108 1.00 -1.60 -29.24
C TYR A 108 1.09 -3.12 -29.03
N ARG A 109 0.18 -3.71 -28.23
CA ARG A 109 0.11 -5.16 -27.98
C ARG A 109 -0.15 -5.96 -29.26
N GLU A 110 -0.99 -5.46 -30.16
CA GLU A 110 -1.24 -6.08 -31.47
C GLU A 110 0.03 -6.18 -32.33
N ARG A 111 0.93 -5.18 -32.21
CA ARG A 111 2.20 -5.12 -32.95
C ARG A 111 3.36 -5.81 -32.22
N ASN A 112 3.22 -6.10 -30.93
CA ASN A 112 4.26 -6.68 -30.08
C ASN A 112 3.80 -7.99 -29.43
N VAL A 113 4.16 -9.10 -30.08
CA VAL A 113 3.78 -10.46 -29.66
C VAL A 113 4.30 -10.79 -28.25
N GLU A 114 5.47 -10.31 -27.85
CA GLU A 114 6.01 -10.61 -26.53
C GLU A 114 5.22 -9.92 -25.42
N LEU A 115 4.89 -8.63 -25.58
CA LEU A 115 4.02 -7.94 -24.63
C LEU A 115 2.63 -8.58 -24.57
N SER A 116 2.08 -9.01 -25.71
CA SER A 116 0.75 -9.63 -25.78
C SER A 116 0.63 -10.89 -24.92
N LYS A 117 1.74 -11.60 -24.68
CA LYS A 117 1.80 -12.79 -23.81
C LYS A 117 1.83 -12.44 -22.32
N ILE A 118 2.18 -11.20 -21.96
CA ILE A 118 2.24 -10.77 -20.56
C ILE A 118 0.82 -10.40 -20.10
N PRO A 119 0.29 -11.06 -19.05
CA PRO A 119 -0.98 -10.73 -18.43
C PRO A 119 -1.06 -9.25 -18.02
N VAL A 120 -2.18 -8.61 -18.36
CA VAL A 120 -2.43 -7.20 -18.03
C VAL A 120 -3.59 -7.09 -17.05
N PHE A 121 -3.42 -6.28 -16.01
CA PHE A 121 -4.49 -5.93 -15.08
C PHE A 121 -5.01 -4.55 -15.46
N LEU A 122 -6.28 -4.45 -15.82
CA LEU A 122 -6.86 -3.15 -16.21
C LEU A 122 -7.17 -2.31 -14.98
N SER A 123 -6.99 -1.00 -15.08
CA SER A 123 -7.15 -0.08 -13.94
C SER A 123 -8.11 1.06 -14.33
N PRO A 124 -9.43 0.88 -14.18
CA PRO A 124 -10.39 1.93 -14.49
C PRO A 124 -10.17 3.17 -13.62
N GLY A 125 -10.09 4.36 -14.23
CA GLY A 125 -9.90 5.64 -13.53
C GLY A 125 -11.17 6.15 -12.82
N GLY A 126 -11.30 7.47 -12.63
CA GLY A 126 -12.53 8.10 -12.13
C GLY A 126 -12.56 8.47 -10.64
N GLY A 127 -11.48 8.24 -9.90
CA GLY A 127 -11.33 8.74 -8.52
C GLY A 127 -12.40 8.26 -7.53
N ASN A 128 -12.73 9.09 -6.54
CA ASN A 128 -13.81 8.81 -5.58
C ASN A 128 -15.20 9.21 -6.09
N ASP A 129 -15.33 9.81 -7.29
CA ASP A 129 -16.63 10.21 -7.83
C ASP A 129 -17.41 8.96 -8.28
N PRO A 130 -18.56 8.64 -7.66
CA PRO A 130 -19.25 7.38 -7.94
C PRO A 130 -19.73 7.26 -9.38
N GLU A 131 -20.18 8.37 -9.97
CA GLU A 131 -20.71 8.37 -11.33
C GLU A 131 -19.58 8.11 -12.32
N TRP A 132 -18.48 8.86 -12.24
CA TRP A 132 -17.35 8.66 -13.13
C TRP A 132 -16.65 7.31 -12.93
N ARG A 133 -16.52 6.83 -11.68
CA ARG A 133 -15.92 5.52 -11.42
C ARG A 133 -16.77 4.39 -12.01
N LEU A 134 -18.09 4.44 -11.86
CA LEU A 134 -18.98 3.42 -12.43
C LEU A 134 -19.01 3.50 -13.96
N THR A 135 -19.03 4.71 -14.55
CA THR A 135 -18.89 4.89 -16.00
C THR A 135 -17.57 4.32 -16.51
N ALA A 136 -16.46 4.53 -15.80
CA ALA A 136 -15.16 3.98 -16.17
C ALA A 136 -15.18 2.45 -16.23
N VAL A 137 -15.82 1.81 -15.24
CA VAL A 137 -15.98 0.35 -15.23
C VAL A 137 -16.88 -0.13 -16.38
N GLU A 138 -18.01 0.54 -16.62
CA GLU A 138 -18.94 0.15 -17.68
C GLU A 138 -18.38 0.32 -19.09
N GLU A 139 -17.57 1.36 -19.32
CA GLU A 139 -16.96 1.63 -20.63
C GLU A 139 -15.66 0.84 -20.88
N THR A 140 -15.08 0.21 -19.86
CA THR A 140 -13.85 -0.58 -20.02
C THR A 140 -14.16 -1.93 -20.63
N ASP A 141 -13.58 -2.23 -21.79
CA ASP A 141 -13.57 -3.60 -22.32
C ASP A 141 -12.53 -4.43 -21.57
N PHE A 142 -13.01 -5.40 -20.78
CA PHE A 142 -12.19 -6.32 -20.01
C PHE A 142 -11.76 -7.58 -20.79
N SER A 143 -12.03 -7.67 -22.09
CA SER A 143 -11.71 -8.86 -22.91
C SER A 143 -10.24 -9.29 -22.85
N ILE A 144 -9.30 -8.34 -22.71
CA ILE A 144 -7.86 -8.60 -22.60
C ILE A 144 -7.36 -8.71 -21.15
N ALA A 145 -8.22 -8.47 -20.17
CA ALA A 145 -7.85 -8.37 -18.77
C ALA A 145 -7.56 -9.74 -18.17
N SER A 146 -6.48 -9.84 -17.39
CA SER A 146 -6.20 -10.98 -16.51
C SER A 146 -6.52 -10.67 -15.04
N GLY A 147 -6.97 -9.45 -14.77
CA GLY A 147 -7.31 -8.93 -13.45
C GLY A 147 -7.64 -7.45 -13.52
N VAL A 148 -8.01 -6.89 -12.37
CA VAL A 148 -8.37 -5.47 -12.24
C VAL A 148 -7.57 -4.86 -11.11
N VAL A 149 -6.94 -3.71 -11.34
CA VAL A 149 -6.39 -2.88 -10.28
C VAL A 149 -7.39 -1.78 -9.94
N LEU A 150 -7.80 -1.75 -8.68
CA LEU A 150 -8.60 -0.72 -8.06
C LEU A 150 -7.65 0.27 -7.41
N ASP A 151 -7.44 1.41 -8.06
CA ASP A 151 -6.46 2.42 -7.67
C ASP A 151 -7.03 3.85 -7.82
N GLY A 152 -6.30 4.85 -7.33
CA GLY A 152 -6.71 6.26 -7.37
C GLY A 152 -7.87 6.57 -6.43
N PHE A 153 -8.05 5.78 -5.36
CA PHE A 153 -8.94 6.13 -4.27
C PHE A 153 -8.21 7.02 -3.28
N HIS A 154 -8.80 8.15 -2.95
CA HIS A 154 -8.24 9.09 -1.98
C HIS A 154 -8.92 8.81 -0.64
N SER A 155 -8.15 8.58 0.41
CA SER A 155 -8.73 8.63 1.75
C SER A 155 -9.03 10.09 2.06
N GLY A 156 -10.30 10.49 2.15
CA GLY A 156 -10.72 11.84 2.57
C GLY A 156 -10.23 12.28 3.96
N HIS A 157 -9.43 11.45 4.64
CA HIS A 157 -8.72 11.76 5.87
C HIS A 157 -7.27 12.20 5.63
N GLU A 158 -6.93 12.73 4.45
CA GLU A 158 -5.86 13.72 4.40
C GLU A 158 -6.36 14.88 5.25
N GLU A 159 -5.96 14.90 6.53
CA GLU A 159 -6.01 16.14 7.29
C GLU A 159 -5.30 17.16 6.42
N SER A 160 -6.11 18.07 5.88
CA SER A 160 -5.68 19.43 5.61
C SER A 160 -4.70 19.76 6.73
N THR A 161 -3.48 20.13 6.37
CA THR A 161 -2.43 20.58 7.29
C THR A 161 -2.89 21.72 8.23
N ASN A 162 -4.14 22.17 8.11
CA ASN A 162 -4.83 23.18 8.91
C ASN A 162 -6.16 22.70 9.56
N GLY A 163 -6.39 21.40 9.77
CA GLY A 163 -7.53 20.93 10.59
C GLY A 163 -8.92 21.16 9.98
N GLN A 164 -9.04 21.22 8.65
CA GLN A 164 -10.37 21.21 8.01
C GLN A 164 -10.87 19.78 7.86
N ILE A 165 -12.01 19.53 8.51
CA ILE A 165 -12.78 18.28 8.48
C ILE A 165 -13.06 17.90 7.02
N ALA A 166 -12.74 16.65 6.67
CA ALA A 166 -13.15 15.99 5.42
C ALA A 166 -14.59 16.36 5.07
N ASP A 167 -14.85 16.77 3.82
CA ASP A 167 -16.19 17.09 3.35
C ASP A 167 -17.14 15.93 3.69
N LYS A 168 -18.17 16.18 4.50
CA LYS A 168 -19.14 15.17 4.97
C LYS A 168 -19.89 14.47 3.81
N ASN A 169 -19.78 15.01 2.60
CA ASN A 169 -20.41 14.49 1.39
C ASN A 169 -19.48 13.63 0.51
N ASP A 170 -18.18 13.43 0.84
CA ASP A 170 -17.34 12.48 0.10
C ASP A 170 -17.78 11.04 0.45
N PRO A 171 -18.32 10.26 -0.51
CA PRO A 171 -18.66 8.87 -0.25
C PRO A 171 -17.40 8.15 0.25
N SER A 172 -17.47 7.57 1.44
CA SER A 172 -16.37 6.76 1.96
C SER A 172 -16.02 5.70 0.92
N LEU A 173 -14.74 5.37 0.74
CA LEU A 173 -14.27 4.31 -0.16
C LEU A 173 -15.19 3.07 -0.11
N PHE A 174 -15.57 2.65 1.09
CA PHE A 174 -16.40 1.47 1.36
C PHE A 174 -17.88 1.62 0.99
N SER A 175 -18.36 2.82 0.69
CA SER A 175 -19.69 3.05 0.10
C SER A 175 -19.68 2.87 -1.42
N LEU A 176 -18.56 3.17 -2.09
CA LEU A 176 -18.40 3.05 -3.54
C LEU A 176 -17.95 1.64 -3.96
N LEU A 177 -17.03 1.05 -3.20
CA LEU A 177 -16.36 -0.21 -3.53
C LEU A 177 -17.33 -1.38 -3.80
N PRO A 178 -18.45 -1.57 -3.06
CA PRO A 178 -19.41 -2.62 -3.36
C PRO A 178 -20.06 -2.47 -4.75
N ALA A 179 -20.41 -1.24 -5.14
CA ALA A 179 -21.04 -0.97 -6.44
C ALA A 179 -20.04 -1.21 -7.59
N VAL A 180 -18.77 -0.82 -7.39
CA VAL A 180 -17.69 -1.07 -8.34
C VAL A 180 -17.45 -2.57 -8.50
N CYS A 181 -17.20 -3.29 -7.41
CA CYS A 181 -16.86 -4.71 -7.46
C CYS A 181 -17.99 -5.56 -8.06
N LYS A 182 -19.26 -5.18 -7.83
CA LYS A 182 -20.43 -5.84 -8.44
C LYS A 182 -20.49 -5.71 -9.96
N LYS A 183 -19.94 -4.63 -10.55
CA LYS A 183 -19.92 -4.42 -12.00
C LYS A 183 -18.70 -5.02 -12.70
N LEU A 184 -17.66 -5.40 -11.96
CA LEU A 184 -16.48 -6.05 -12.53
C LEU A 184 -16.78 -7.52 -12.89
N PRO A 185 -16.11 -8.08 -13.92
CA PRO A 185 -16.21 -9.49 -14.23
C PRO A 185 -15.94 -10.36 -12.98
N PRO A 186 -16.77 -11.37 -12.70
CA PRO A 186 -16.71 -12.11 -11.43
C PRO A 186 -15.44 -12.96 -11.30
N ASP A 187 -14.89 -13.42 -12.42
CA ASP A 187 -13.74 -14.32 -12.56
C ASP A 187 -12.38 -13.61 -12.55
N LEU A 188 -12.36 -12.28 -12.68
CA LEU A 188 -11.12 -11.51 -12.63
C LEU A 188 -10.74 -11.17 -11.19
N PRO A 189 -9.46 -11.39 -10.78
CA PRO A 189 -8.98 -10.98 -9.47
C PRO A 189 -8.95 -9.45 -9.35
N ARG A 190 -9.38 -8.93 -8.19
CA ARG A 190 -9.45 -7.50 -7.89
C ARG A 190 -8.35 -7.12 -6.92
N PHE A 191 -7.35 -6.40 -7.41
CA PHE A 191 -6.22 -5.88 -6.63
C PHE A 191 -6.54 -4.46 -6.18
N LEU A 192 -6.63 -4.20 -4.87
CA LEU A 192 -6.74 -2.86 -4.31
C LEU A 192 -5.37 -2.35 -3.81
N THR A 193 -4.99 -1.14 -4.24
CA THR A 193 -3.78 -0.46 -3.78
C THR A 193 -4.11 0.67 -2.80
N GLY A 194 -3.15 0.99 -1.92
CA GLY A 194 -3.23 2.17 -1.04
C GLY A 194 -4.12 1.99 0.21
N VAL A 195 -4.69 0.79 0.41
CA VAL A 195 -5.45 0.43 1.62
C VAL A 195 -4.64 -0.53 2.48
N TRP A 196 -4.24 -0.05 3.65
CA TRP A 196 -3.25 -0.73 4.48
C TRP A 196 -3.63 -0.84 5.97
N GLN A 197 -4.69 -0.19 6.42
CA GLN A 197 -5.17 -0.37 7.81
C GLN A 197 -5.83 -1.75 7.95
N PRO A 198 -5.56 -2.52 9.01
CA PRO A 198 -6.14 -3.86 9.18
C PRO A 198 -7.68 -3.91 9.02
N PRO A 199 -8.50 -3.10 9.71
CA PRO A 199 -9.95 -3.12 9.50
C PRO A 199 -10.39 -2.70 8.09
N ASP A 200 -9.67 -1.76 7.47
CA ASP A 200 -9.97 -1.28 6.12
C ASP A 200 -9.73 -2.39 5.07
N ILE A 201 -8.70 -3.24 5.27
CA ILE A 201 -8.46 -4.44 4.45
C ILE A 201 -9.62 -5.45 4.61
N VAL A 202 -10.12 -5.66 5.83
CA VAL A 202 -11.26 -6.57 6.06
C VAL A 202 -12.53 -6.02 5.40
N LEU A 203 -12.80 -4.72 5.52
CA LEU A 203 -13.93 -4.06 4.85
C LEU A 203 -13.83 -4.16 3.33
N ALA A 204 -12.64 -3.93 2.75
CA ALA A 204 -12.41 -4.09 1.31
C ALA A 204 -12.64 -5.55 0.87
N THR A 205 -12.17 -6.52 1.65
CA THR A 205 -12.40 -7.96 1.40
C THR A 205 -13.90 -8.25 1.37
N LYS A 206 -14.68 -7.73 2.32
CA LYS A 206 -16.16 -7.85 2.33
C LYS A 206 -16.83 -7.21 1.11
N CYS A 207 -16.20 -6.21 0.50
CA CYS A 207 -16.70 -5.58 -0.72
C CYS A 207 -16.37 -6.37 -2.00
N GLY A 208 -15.56 -7.43 -1.91
CA GLY A 208 -15.19 -8.29 -3.04
C GLY A 208 -13.74 -8.12 -3.53
N VAL A 209 -12.88 -7.41 -2.79
CA VAL A 209 -11.45 -7.28 -3.12
C VAL A 209 -10.68 -8.55 -2.76
N ASP A 210 -9.74 -8.94 -3.62
CA ASP A 210 -9.04 -10.22 -3.53
C ASP A 210 -7.56 -10.07 -3.14
N VAL A 211 -6.88 -9.03 -3.64
CA VAL A 211 -5.44 -8.82 -3.49
C VAL A 211 -5.15 -7.42 -2.97
N PHE A 212 -4.15 -7.32 -2.08
CA PHE A 212 -3.71 -6.07 -1.47
C PHE A 212 -2.20 -5.93 -1.59
N ASP A 213 -1.71 -4.69 -1.53
CA ASP A 213 -0.28 -4.43 -1.49
C ASP A 213 0.33 -4.64 -0.08
N GLY A 214 1.67 -4.65 -0.04
CA GLY A 214 2.46 -4.88 1.16
C GLY A 214 2.87 -3.61 1.91
N SER A 215 2.14 -2.50 1.77
CA SER A 215 2.59 -1.20 2.29
C SER A 215 2.64 -1.12 3.81
N LEU A 216 1.76 -1.80 4.55
CA LEU A 216 1.68 -1.66 6.02
C LEU A 216 3.01 -2.01 6.72
N PRO A 217 3.63 -3.20 6.49
CA PRO A 217 4.94 -3.51 7.05
C PRO A 217 6.01 -2.47 6.76
N TYR A 218 6.02 -1.93 5.54
CA TYR A 218 6.95 -0.88 5.15
C TYR A 218 6.70 0.40 5.93
N ARG A 219 5.46 0.91 5.94
CA ARG A 219 5.08 2.13 6.67
C ARG A 219 5.45 2.05 8.15
N LEU A 220 5.10 0.94 8.81
CA LEU A 220 5.45 0.72 10.22
C LEU A 220 6.96 0.75 10.44
N THR A 221 7.71 0.05 9.60
CA THR A 221 9.17 -0.03 9.70
C THR A 221 9.84 1.32 9.52
N ARG A 222 9.40 2.13 8.53
CA ARG A 222 9.93 3.49 8.30
C ARG A 222 9.69 4.41 9.48
N SER A 223 8.61 4.19 10.21
CA SER A 223 8.24 4.96 11.40
C SER A 223 8.81 4.40 12.71
N ALA A 224 9.72 3.42 12.62
CA ALA A 224 10.31 2.69 13.75
C ALA A 224 9.24 2.06 14.68
N LEU A 225 8.17 1.52 14.08
CA LEU A 225 7.11 0.83 14.78
C LEU A 225 7.19 -0.67 14.51
N ALA A 226 7.05 -1.46 15.57
CA ALA A 226 6.77 -2.90 15.48
C ALA A 226 5.29 -3.14 15.70
N TRP A 227 4.61 -3.82 14.78
CA TRP A 227 3.24 -4.27 14.99
C TRP A 227 3.17 -5.28 16.15
N ILE A 228 2.18 -5.13 17.01
CA ILE A 228 1.74 -6.17 17.94
C ILE A 228 0.43 -6.76 17.43
N TYR A 229 0.49 -8.02 17.00
CA TYR A 229 -0.66 -8.76 16.48
C TYR A 229 -0.87 -10.03 17.31
N PRO A 230 -1.93 -10.10 18.13
CA PRO A 230 -2.14 -11.24 19.04
C PRO A 230 -2.53 -12.54 18.32
N GLY A 231 -2.90 -12.47 17.04
CA GLY A 231 -3.47 -13.59 16.30
C GLY A 231 -4.97 -13.75 16.58
N TRP A 232 -5.72 -14.15 15.56
CA TRP A 232 -7.13 -14.48 15.72
C TRP A 232 -7.30 -15.99 15.93
N ASP A 233 -7.85 -16.39 17.07
CA ASP A 233 -8.05 -17.80 17.44
C ASP A 233 -9.36 -18.39 16.89
N GLY A 234 -10.22 -17.56 16.31
CA GLY A 234 -11.52 -17.98 15.81
C GLY A 234 -12.43 -18.54 16.90
N CYS A 235 -12.21 -18.24 18.18
CA CYS A 235 -13.06 -18.67 19.28
C CYS A 235 -13.91 -17.50 19.78
N HIS A 236 -15.22 -17.74 19.92
CA HIS A 236 -16.11 -16.81 20.61
C HIS A 236 -15.60 -16.56 22.03
N THR A 237 -15.27 -15.32 22.34
CA THR A 237 -15.59 -14.82 23.68
C THR A 237 -16.64 -13.74 23.54
N THR A 238 -17.89 -14.13 23.74
CA THR A 238 -18.99 -13.26 24.15
C THR A 238 -18.71 -12.57 25.50
N ASP A 239 -17.60 -12.90 26.16
CA ASP A 239 -17.04 -12.09 27.23
C ASP A 239 -16.51 -10.78 26.64
N THR A 240 -17.37 -9.78 26.67
CA THR A 240 -17.02 -8.35 26.53
C THR A 240 -15.84 -7.94 27.43
N ASN A 241 -15.53 -8.72 28.47
CA ASN A 241 -14.39 -8.57 29.37
C ASN A 241 -13.05 -9.11 28.83
N ASN A 242 -13.05 -10.00 27.81
CA ASN A 242 -11.81 -10.54 27.24
C ASN A 242 -11.37 -9.78 25.99
N ALA A 243 -12.32 -9.27 25.20
CA ALA A 243 -12.04 -8.30 24.13
C ALA A 243 -11.40 -7.00 24.67
N THR A 244 -11.74 -6.60 25.90
CA THR A 244 -11.11 -5.46 26.60
C THR A 244 -9.71 -5.78 27.14
N ARG A 245 -9.36 -7.06 27.35
CA ARG A 245 -8.01 -7.46 27.79
C ARG A 245 -6.98 -7.48 26.65
N VAL A 246 -7.42 -7.67 25.41
CA VAL A 246 -6.54 -7.71 24.23
C VAL A 246 -6.00 -6.31 23.85
N CYS A 247 -6.63 -5.22 24.30
CA CYS A 247 -6.28 -3.85 23.89
C CYS A 247 -6.12 -2.84 25.03
N ALA A 248 -5.59 -3.23 26.20
CA ALA A 248 -5.07 -2.23 27.15
C ALA A 248 -3.82 -1.51 26.63
N HIS A 249 -3.18 -2.05 25.58
CA HIS A 249 -1.94 -1.53 25.00
C HIS A 249 -2.10 -1.23 23.51
N ARG A 250 -1.30 -0.26 23.04
CA ARG A 250 -1.26 0.16 21.63
C ARG A 250 -0.98 -1.06 20.73
N PRO A 251 -1.52 -1.14 19.50
CA PRO A 251 -1.25 -2.24 18.58
C PRO A 251 0.16 -2.20 17.99
N TYR A 252 1.09 -1.48 18.62
CA TYR A 252 2.46 -1.34 18.20
C TYR A 252 3.37 -1.00 19.38
N ILE A 253 4.65 -1.28 19.22
CA ILE A 253 5.75 -0.75 20.04
C ILE A 253 6.50 0.27 19.18
N ALA A 254 6.73 1.47 19.73
CA ALA A 254 7.56 2.48 19.08
C ALA A 254 9.01 2.36 19.55
N PHE A 255 9.95 2.55 18.63
CA PHE A 255 11.38 2.58 18.91
C PHE A 255 11.97 3.97 18.60
N PRO A 256 12.97 4.42 19.39
CA PRO A 256 13.46 3.78 20.61
C PRO A 256 12.39 3.76 21.72
N LEU A 257 12.56 2.83 22.66
CA LEU A 257 11.72 2.75 23.86
C LEU A 257 11.87 4.02 24.69
N ASP A 258 10.77 4.46 25.30
CA ASP A 258 10.77 5.64 26.16
C ASP A 258 11.29 5.27 27.56
N ASP A 259 12.51 5.74 27.87
CA ASP A 259 13.16 5.52 29.17
C ASP A 259 12.40 6.19 30.33
N SER A 260 11.50 7.15 30.06
CA SER A 260 10.72 7.82 31.11
C SER A 260 9.59 6.96 31.70
N ALA A 261 9.23 5.88 31.01
CA ALA A 261 8.15 4.97 31.41
C ALA A 261 8.65 3.67 32.08
N ALA A 262 9.95 3.43 32.11
CA ALA A 262 10.53 2.17 32.56
C ALA A 262 11.73 2.41 33.48
N ASP A 263 11.64 1.89 34.70
CA ASP A 263 12.81 1.73 35.56
C ASP A 263 13.86 0.89 34.80
N SER A 264 15.15 1.27 34.85
CA SER A 264 16.25 0.70 34.04
C SER A 264 16.49 -0.82 34.21
N THR A 265 15.71 -1.47 35.07
CA THR A 265 15.64 -2.91 35.33
C THR A 265 14.38 -3.57 34.74
N SER A 266 13.63 -2.87 33.89
CA SER A 266 12.38 -3.33 33.30
C SER A 266 12.58 -4.57 32.44
N VAL A 267 11.80 -5.62 32.73
CA VAL A 267 11.70 -6.88 31.98
C VAL A 267 11.50 -6.63 30.47
N LEU A 268 10.94 -5.48 30.07
CA LEU A 268 10.71 -5.10 28.68
C LEU A 268 12.00 -5.07 27.84
N TYR A 269 13.13 -4.58 28.38
CA TYR A 269 14.38 -4.47 27.60
C TYR A 269 14.98 -5.82 27.24
N THR A 270 14.67 -6.85 28.03
CA THR A 270 15.16 -8.23 27.82
C THR A 270 14.15 -9.13 27.12
N ALA A 271 12.90 -8.66 26.98
CA ALA A 271 11.86 -9.38 26.26
C ALA A 271 12.03 -9.25 24.72
N PRO A 272 11.54 -10.22 23.93
CA PRO A 272 11.40 -10.05 22.48
C PRO A 272 10.35 -8.97 22.15
N ILE A 273 10.26 -8.57 20.88
CA ILE A 273 9.23 -7.62 20.42
C ILE A 273 7.82 -8.12 20.80
N GLN A 274 7.51 -9.37 20.47
CA GLN A 274 6.26 -10.02 20.84
C GLN A 274 6.53 -11.45 21.31
N SER A 275 6.11 -11.75 22.54
CA SER A 275 6.18 -13.09 23.09
C SER A 275 5.41 -14.09 22.22
N GLY A 276 6.01 -15.25 21.93
CA GLY A 276 5.42 -16.29 21.09
C GLY A 276 5.54 -16.04 19.57
N CYS A 277 6.03 -14.88 19.12
CA CYS A 277 6.29 -14.65 17.70
C CYS A 277 7.49 -15.49 17.22
N THR A 278 7.34 -16.12 16.05
CA THR A 278 8.34 -17.04 15.49
C THR A 278 9.26 -16.40 14.45
N CYS A 279 9.17 -15.07 14.27
CA CYS A 279 10.05 -14.36 13.35
C CYS A 279 11.50 -14.34 13.87
N PHE A 280 12.47 -14.21 12.96
CA PHE A 280 13.89 -14.15 13.29
C PHE A 280 14.20 -13.08 14.35
N SER A 281 13.59 -11.90 14.24
CA SER A 281 13.80 -10.78 15.17
C SER A 281 13.38 -11.14 16.60
N CYS A 282 12.19 -11.72 16.78
CA CYS A 282 11.69 -12.11 18.11
C CYS A 282 12.43 -13.33 18.70
N GLN A 283 12.93 -14.24 17.85
CA GLN A 283 13.63 -15.43 18.33
C GLN A 283 15.06 -15.15 18.80
N ARG A 284 15.66 -14.04 18.37
CA ARG A 284 17.11 -13.78 18.56
C ARG A 284 17.44 -12.44 19.21
N HIS A 285 16.49 -11.50 19.22
CA HIS A 285 16.75 -10.15 19.66
C HIS A 285 15.67 -9.66 20.63
N THR A 286 16.09 -8.75 21.50
CA THR A 286 15.26 -8.13 22.53
C THR A 286 14.81 -6.74 22.11
N GLN A 287 13.76 -6.20 22.74
CA GLN A 287 13.34 -4.82 22.52
C GLN A 287 14.44 -3.81 22.88
N GLY A 288 15.22 -4.05 23.94
CA GLY A 288 16.33 -3.18 24.34
C GLY A 288 17.42 -3.10 23.27
N TYR A 289 17.81 -4.25 22.70
CA TYR A 289 18.75 -4.29 21.57
C TYR A 289 18.23 -3.54 20.34
N ILE A 290 16.96 -3.71 19.97
CA ILE A 290 16.37 -2.99 18.83
C ILE A 290 16.32 -1.49 19.12
N SER A 291 15.95 -1.10 20.33
CA SER A 291 15.98 0.30 20.80
C SER A 291 17.37 0.90 20.63
N HIS A 292 18.41 0.18 21.09
CA HIS A 292 19.80 0.58 20.93
C HIS A 292 20.20 0.78 19.46
N LEU A 293 19.82 -0.14 18.56
CA LEU A 293 20.11 0.01 17.12
C LEU A 293 19.47 1.28 16.52
N HIS A 294 18.25 1.61 16.93
CA HIS A 294 17.59 2.84 16.49
C HIS A 294 18.25 4.09 17.08
N ILE A 295 18.66 4.08 18.35
CA ILE A 295 19.44 5.18 18.97
C ILE A 295 20.78 5.36 18.26
N ALA A 296 21.46 4.27 17.92
CA ALA A 296 22.74 4.27 17.22
C ALA A 296 22.63 4.62 15.73
N GLY A 297 21.41 4.70 15.17
CA GLY A 297 21.19 4.95 13.75
C GLY A 297 21.64 3.80 12.84
N GLU A 298 21.67 2.57 13.35
CA GLU A 298 22.11 1.40 12.59
C GLU A 298 20.99 0.82 11.72
N MET A 299 21.29 0.55 10.44
CA MET A 299 20.33 -0.03 9.49
C MET A 299 19.81 -1.41 9.90
N LEU A 300 20.51 -2.11 10.81
CA LEU A 300 20.05 -3.38 11.34
C LEU A 300 18.72 -3.25 12.11
N GLY A 301 18.46 -2.11 12.78
CA GLY A 301 17.20 -1.85 13.48
C GLY A 301 15.99 -1.95 12.54
N PRO A 302 15.91 -1.08 11.50
CA PRO A 302 14.87 -1.16 10.48
C PRO A 302 14.78 -2.53 9.78
N MET A 303 15.90 -3.21 9.52
CA MET A 303 15.88 -4.54 8.91
C MET A 303 15.16 -5.57 9.80
N LEU A 304 15.45 -5.57 11.11
CA LEU A 304 14.79 -6.47 12.07
C LEU A 304 13.29 -6.12 12.24
N LEU A 305 12.93 -4.84 12.18
CA LEU A 305 11.52 -4.43 12.17
C LEU A 305 10.80 -4.89 10.91
N MET A 306 11.41 -4.78 9.73
CA MET A 306 10.80 -5.26 8.48
C MET A 306 10.52 -6.76 8.53
N ILE A 307 11.47 -7.56 9.04
CA ILE A 307 11.30 -9.01 9.22
C ILE A 307 10.10 -9.31 10.12
N HIS A 308 10.01 -8.61 11.26
CA HIS A 308 8.94 -8.80 12.23
C HIS A 308 7.58 -8.38 11.66
N ASN A 309 7.48 -7.17 11.13
CA ASN A 309 6.23 -6.61 10.60
C ASN A 309 5.70 -7.42 9.41
N SER A 310 6.57 -7.88 8.52
CA SER A 310 6.18 -8.74 7.39
C SER A 310 5.64 -10.08 7.87
N HIS A 311 6.30 -10.69 8.86
CA HIS A 311 5.86 -11.96 9.44
C HIS A 311 4.46 -11.84 10.04
N LEU A 312 4.18 -10.79 10.81
CA LEU A 312 2.85 -10.57 11.38
C LEU A 312 1.80 -10.21 10.33
N TYR A 313 2.17 -9.50 9.26
CA TYR A 313 1.25 -9.21 8.16
C TYR A 313 0.84 -10.46 7.39
N TYR A 314 1.78 -11.38 7.14
CA TYR A 314 1.42 -12.68 6.57
C TYR A 314 0.51 -13.47 7.51
N ARG A 315 0.76 -13.43 8.83
CA ARG A 315 -0.12 -14.07 9.80
C ARG A 315 -1.53 -13.45 9.82
N PHE A 316 -1.64 -12.13 9.80
CA PHE A 316 -2.93 -11.44 9.67
C PHE A 316 -3.70 -11.90 8.42
N PHE A 317 -3.02 -12.04 7.28
CA PHE A 317 -3.66 -12.53 6.05
C PHE A 317 -4.03 -14.02 6.11
N GLU A 318 -3.32 -14.85 6.88
CA GLU A 318 -3.75 -16.23 7.17
C GLU A 318 -5.07 -16.24 7.95
N ASP A 319 -5.16 -15.41 8.98
CA ASP A 319 -6.34 -15.28 9.83
C ASP A 319 -7.53 -14.68 9.06
N LEU A 320 -7.28 -13.68 8.18
CA LEU A 320 -8.29 -13.14 7.27
C LEU A 320 -8.84 -14.22 6.32
N ARG A 321 -7.97 -15.05 5.73
CA ARG A 321 -8.41 -16.16 4.88
C ARG A 321 -9.20 -17.21 5.67
N LEU A 322 -8.83 -17.48 6.92
CA LEU A 322 -9.60 -18.36 7.81
C LEU A 322 -10.99 -17.78 8.10
N ALA A 323 -11.07 -16.48 8.39
CA ALA A 323 -12.33 -15.78 8.64
C ALA A 323 -13.23 -15.80 7.41
N ALA A 324 -12.67 -15.56 6.22
CA ALA A 324 -13.39 -15.65 4.95
C ALA A 324 -13.94 -17.06 4.70
N ARG A 325 -13.10 -18.10 4.82
CA ARG A 325 -13.53 -19.50 4.60
C ARG A 325 -14.57 -19.99 5.60
N THR A 326 -14.56 -19.46 6.82
CA THR A 326 -15.52 -19.83 7.88
C THR A 326 -16.73 -18.90 7.94
N ASN A 327 -16.86 -17.95 7.02
CA ASN A 327 -17.93 -16.95 6.97
C ASN A 327 -18.04 -16.09 8.27
N ARG A 328 -16.89 -15.73 8.84
CA ARG A 328 -16.76 -14.97 10.10
C ARG A 328 -16.03 -13.65 9.95
N LEU A 329 -16.12 -13.03 8.76
CA LEU A 329 -15.50 -11.74 8.49
C LEU A 329 -16.01 -10.62 9.43
N ASP A 330 -17.26 -10.67 9.88
CA ASP A 330 -17.80 -9.69 10.82
C ASP A 330 -17.20 -9.80 12.23
N GLU A 331 -16.95 -11.03 12.68
CA GLU A 331 -16.23 -11.28 13.94
C GLU A 331 -14.78 -10.82 13.83
N PHE A 332 -14.12 -11.17 12.72
CA PHE A 332 -12.74 -10.77 12.46
C PHE A 332 -12.62 -9.24 12.36
N LEU A 333 -13.56 -8.56 11.71
CA LEU A 333 -13.61 -7.10 11.64
C LEU A 333 -13.66 -6.47 13.04
N ARG A 334 -14.56 -6.95 13.91
CA ARG A 334 -14.63 -6.47 15.30
C ARG A 334 -13.32 -6.70 16.07
N PHE A 335 -12.65 -7.82 15.81
CA PHE A 335 -11.37 -8.15 16.42
C PHE A 335 -10.23 -7.22 15.96
N VAL A 336 -10.20 -6.83 14.69
CA VAL A 336 -9.13 -5.97 14.15
C VAL A 336 -9.43 -4.48 14.20
N GLU A 337 -10.67 -4.08 14.50
CA GLU A 337 -11.06 -2.66 14.66
C GLU A 337 -10.16 -1.86 15.62
N PRO A 338 -9.76 -2.38 16.80
CA PRO A 338 -8.83 -1.65 17.68
C PRO A 338 -7.37 -1.68 17.19
N LEU A 339 -7.04 -2.45 16.15
CA LEU A 339 -5.68 -2.58 15.59
C LEU A 339 -5.38 -1.51 14.52
N ARG A 340 -5.88 -0.30 14.71
CA ARG A 340 -5.62 0.84 13.83
C ARG A 340 -4.33 1.54 14.23
N PHE A 341 -3.63 2.06 13.23
CA PHE A 341 -2.43 2.88 13.43
C PHE A 341 -2.73 4.35 13.19
N PRO A 342 -2.28 5.27 14.06
CA PRO A 342 -2.35 6.71 13.80
C PRO A 342 -1.65 7.05 12.48
N ARG A 343 -2.31 7.81 11.60
CA ARG A 343 -1.76 8.11 10.26
C ARG A 343 -0.55 9.04 10.36
N GLU A 344 -0.54 9.91 11.35
CA GLU A 344 0.50 10.90 11.61
C GLU A 344 1.83 10.21 11.95
N LEU A 345 1.76 9.10 12.70
CA LEU A 345 2.95 8.30 13.02
C LEU A 345 3.56 7.65 11.78
N LEU A 346 2.74 7.29 10.80
CA LEU A 346 3.14 6.58 9.58
C LEU A 346 3.59 7.49 8.43
N ALA A 347 3.48 8.81 8.61
CA ALA A 347 4.01 9.82 7.70
C ALA A 347 5.49 10.16 7.98
N VAL A 348 6.03 9.74 9.13
CA VAL A 348 7.40 10.04 9.54
C VAL A 348 8.34 8.92 9.11
N ASP A 349 9.35 9.28 8.31
CA ASP A 349 10.44 8.42 7.92
C ASP A 349 11.66 8.65 8.82
N LYS A 350 11.79 7.82 9.86
CA LYS A 350 12.86 7.90 10.85
C LYS A 350 14.17 7.25 10.41
N THR A 351 14.21 6.64 9.23
CA THR A 351 15.44 5.99 8.74
C THR A 351 16.40 6.96 8.06
N ASN A 352 15.91 8.13 7.65
CA ASN A 352 16.68 9.16 6.96
C ASN A 352 17.08 10.35 7.85
N GLU A 353 16.58 10.43 9.09
CA GLU A 353 16.91 11.52 10.03
C GLU A 353 18.41 11.58 10.38
N SER A 354 19.15 10.47 10.20
CA SER A 354 20.61 10.43 10.43
C SER A 354 21.43 11.27 9.43
N LYS A 355 20.87 11.68 8.28
CA LYS A 355 21.60 12.48 7.28
C LYS A 355 21.40 14.00 7.40
N SER A 356 20.32 14.46 8.03
CA SER A 356 20.05 15.91 8.17
C SER A 356 20.70 16.52 9.42
N ALA A 357 20.96 15.72 10.45
CA ALA A 357 21.59 16.21 11.68
C ALA A 357 23.10 16.48 11.56
N SER A 358 23.80 15.87 10.59
CA SER A 358 25.24 16.07 10.39
C SER A 358 25.61 17.20 9.43
N ALA A 359 24.63 17.84 8.78
CA ALA A 359 24.87 18.93 7.81
C ALA A 359 24.72 20.34 8.39
N SER A 360 24.24 20.48 9.64
CA SER A 360 23.97 21.79 10.26
C SER A 360 25.09 22.32 11.17
N SER A 361 26.21 21.60 11.32
CA SER A 361 27.30 21.97 12.24
C SER A 361 28.57 22.52 11.58
N LEU A 362 28.56 22.85 10.28
CA LEU A 362 29.76 23.28 9.54
C LEU A 362 29.71 24.70 8.97
N ASP A 363 28.69 25.50 9.29
CA ASP A 363 28.54 26.86 8.74
C ASP A 363 28.31 27.90 9.84
N ARG A 364 29.26 28.01 10.77
CA ARG A 364 29.43 29.18 11.66
C ARG A 364 30.89 29.37 12.06
N THR A 365 31.75 29.68 11.10
CA THR A 365 32.98 30.46 11.34
C THR A 365 33.51 30.99 10.02
N THR A 366 33.13 32.23 9.69
CA THR A 366 34.01 33.30 9.18
C THR A 366 33.27 34.62 9.33
#